data_AF-A0A959IAV9-F1
#
_entry.id   AF-A0A959IAV9-F1
#
_cell.length_a   1.000
_cell.length_b   1.000
_cell.length_c   1.000
_cell.angle_alpha   90.00
_cell.angle_beta   90.00
_cell.angle_gamma   90.00
#
_symmetry.space_group_name_H-M   'P 1'
#
loop_
_entity.id
_entity.type
_entity.pdbx_description
1 polymer ?
#
loop_
_entity_poly.entity_id
_entity_poly.type
_entity_poly.pdbx_seq_one_letter_code
_entity_poly.pdbx_strand_id
1 'polypeptide(L)'
;MKTRLFRATIPALLFLAASPVAAQSPGLLGDQSLLESIRTFYEYTGFANAHWGNFLMIGVGLFFIWLAIRFGYEPLLLVPIGLGILLGNIPFRQDAGLQIGIYEPGSVLNYLYFGVTKGIYPPLIFLGIGA
;
A
#
# COMPACT_ATOMS: atom_id res chain seq x y z
N MET A 1 -12.09 41.24 27.53
CA MET A 1 -11.21 40.32 26.76
C MET A 1 -11.37 38.83 27.15
N LYS A 2 -12.53 38.37 27.65
CA LYS A 2 -12.77 36.96 28.08
C LYS A 2 -13.92 36.26 27.33
N THR A 3 -14.65 36.96 26.47
CA THR A 3 -15.89 36.46 25.84
C THR A 3 -15.71 35.81 24.46
N ARG A 4 -14.48 35.81 23.91
CA ARG A 4 -14.16 35.11 22.65
C ARG A 4 -13.55 33.72 22.85
N LEU A 5 -13.14 33.37 24.07
CA LEU A 5 -12.56 32.06 24.36
C LEU A 5 -13.63 30.96 24.50
N PHE A 6 -14.84 31.30 24.97
CA PHE A 6 -15.92 30.32 25.23
C PHE A 6 -16.61 29.78 23.96
N ARG A 7 -16.59 30.53 22.85
CA ARG A 7 -17.20 30.09 21.57
C ARG A 7 -16.30 29.16 20.74
N ALA A 8 -15.01 29.04 21.09
CA ALA A 8 -14.06 28.18 20.38
C ALA A 8 -13.78 26.86 21.10
N THR A 9 -13.91 26.80 22.43
CA THR A 9 -13.69 25.57 23.21
C THR A 9 -14.86 24.59 23.14
N ILE A 10 -16.11 25.06 23.04
CA ILE A 10 -17.29 24.18 22.95
C ILE A 10 -17.31 23.31 21.68
N PRO A 11 -17.06 23.83 20.46
CA PRO A 11 -17.00 22.97 19.27
C PRO A 11 -15.76 22.06 19.27
N ALA A 12 -14.63 22.49 19.85
CA ALA A 12 -13.44 21.65 19.98
C ALA A 12 -13.65 20.47 20.94
N LEU A 13 -14.39 20.67 22.04
CA LEU A 13 -14.77 19.60 22.96
C LEU A 13 -15.77 18.62 22.33
N LEU A 14 -16.71 19.12 21.53
CA LEU A 14 -17.69 18.31 20.80
C LEU A 14 -17.01 17.47 19.70
N PHE A 15 -15.97 18.03 19.05
CA PHE A 15 -15.17 17.32 18.06
C PHE A 15 -14.26 16.25 18.69
N LEU A 16 -13.77 16.48 19.92
CA LEU A 16 -13.04 15.47 20.70
C LEU A 16 -13.97 14.30 21.10
N ALA A 17 -15.24 14.58 21.43
CA ALA A 17 -16.24 13.56 21.74
C ALA A 17 -16.74 12.76 20.52
N ALA A 18 -16.59 13.31 19.31
CA ALA A 18 -16.93 12.65 18.04
C ALA A 18 -15.74 11.95 17.36
N SER A 19 -14.56 11.98 17.98
CA SER A 19 -13.43 11.17 17.53
C SER A 19 -13.72 9.69 17.84
N PRO A 20 -13.36 8.75 16.95
CA PRO A 20 -13.62 7.31 17.14
C PRO A 20 -12.89 6.69 18.34
N VAL A 21 -12.11 7.48 19.10
CA VAL A 21 -11.33 7.08 20.27
C VAL A 21 -12.18 7.03 21.56
N ALA A 22 -13.31 7.75 21.63
CA ALA A 22 -14.17 7.78 22.82
C ALA A 22 -15.12 6.57 22.95
N ALA A 23 -15.16 5.68 21.95
CA ALA A 23 -16.01 4.48 21.94
C ALA A 23 -15.29 3.20 22.43
N GLN A 24 -14.04 3.29 22.90
CA GLN A 24 -13.33 2.14 23.45
C GLN A 24 -13.57 2.09 24.97
N SER A 25 -14.64 1.39 25.34
CA SER A 25 -15.09 1.12 26.71
C SER A 25 -13.94 0.72 27.66
N PRO A 26 -13.89 1.25 28.89
CA PRO A 26 -13.01 0.74 29.94
C PRO A 26 -13.66 -0.49 30.58
N GLY A 27 -13.13 -1.68 30.31
CA GLY A 27 -13.52 -2.92 30.99
C GLY A 27 -12.69 -4.10 30.48
N LEU A 28 -11.63 -4.51 31.18
CA LEU A 28 -11.61 -5.57 32.22
C LEU A 28 -11.26 -6.94 31.61
N LEU A 29 -10.13 -7.49 32.06
CA LEU A 29 -9.54 -8.83 31.84
C LEU A 29 -8.72 -9.01 30.54
N GLY A 30 -7.41 -9.22 30.72
CA GLY A 30 -6.34 -9.22 29.72
C GLY A 30 -6.36 -10.31 28.63
N ASP A 31 -7.49 -10.97 28.42
CA ASP A 31 -7.70 -11.93 27.32
C ASP A 31 -8.39 -11.28 26.10
N GLN A 32 -9.29 -10.31 26.31
CA GLN A 32 -10.04 -9.69 25.20
C GLN A 32 -9.16 -8.80 24.32
N SER A 33 -8.16 -8.12 24.91
CA SER A 33 -7.19 -7.31 24.17
C SER A 33 -6.28 -8.13 23.28
N LEU A 34 -5.93 -9.36 23.69
CA LEU A 34 -5.08 -10.25 22.90
C LEU A 34 -5.81 -10.81 21.69
N LEU A 35 -7.08 -11.19 21.87
CA LEU A 35 -7.92 -11.65 20.78
C LEU A 35 -8.18 -10.53 19.75
N GLU A 36 -8.46 -9.30 20.22
CA GLU A 36 -8.60 -8.12 19.36
C GLU A 36 -7.30 -7.80 18.60
N SER A 37 -6.15 -7.92 19.28
CA SER A 37 -4.83 -7.67 18.68
C SER A 37 -4.47 -8.71 17.62
N ILE A 38 -4.76 -9.99 17.87
CA ILE A 38 -4.55 -11.07 16.90
C ILE A 38 -5.49 -10.91 15.71
N ARG A 39 -6.76 -10.55 15.95
CA ARG A 39 -7.74 -10.28 14.88
C ARG A 39 -7.32 -9.11 14.01
N THR A 40 -6.87 -8.02 14.63
CA THR A 40 -6.30 -6.85 13.94
C THR A 40 -5.08 -7.25 13.13
N PHE A 41 -4.13 -7.99 13.71
CA PHE A 41 -2.96 -8.49 13.01
C PHE A 41 -3.32 -9.36 11.80
N TYR A 42 -4.33 -10.23 11.94
CA TYR A 42 -4.84 -11.05 10.85
C TYR A 42 -5.45 -10.19 9.73
N GLU A 43 -6.25 -9.18 10.06
CA GLU A 43 -6.85 -8.26 9.08
C GLU A 43 -5.82 -7.37 8.36
N TYR A 44 -4.73 -7.00 9.03
CA TYR A 44 -3.58 -6.29 8.43
C TYR A 44 -2.63 -7.22 7.66
N THR A 45 -2.72 -8.54 7.89
CA THR A 45 -1.90 -9.51 7.17
C THR A 45 -2.32 -9.56 5.71
N GLY A 46 -1.34 -9.54 4.82
CA GLY A 46 -1.57 -9.56 3.37
C GLY A 46 -2.43 -10.74 2.90
N PHE A 47 -2.32 -11.90 3.57
CA PHE A 47 -3.11 -13.08 3.27
C PHE A 47 -4.62 -12.92 3.47
N ALA A 48 -5.09 -12.08 4.40
CA ALA A 48 -6.52 -11.86 4.62
C ALA A 48 -7.16 -11.00 3.51
N ASN A 49 -6.34 -10.25 2.78
CA ASN A 49 -6.76 -9.35 1.69
C ASN A 49 -6.39 -9.90 0.31
N ALA A 50 -5.88 -11.13 0.25
CA ALA A 50 -5.44 -11.74 -0.97
C ALA A 50 -6.64 -12.29 -1.77
N HIS A 51 -6.96 -11.62 -2.88
CA HIS A 51 -7.91 -12.13 -3.85
C HIS A 51 -7.26 -13.15 -4.78
N TRP A 52 -8.07 -14.04 -5.37
CA TRP A 52 -7.61 -15.04 -6.35
C TRP A 52 -6.83 -14.42 -7.52
N GLY A 53 -7.22 -13.21 -7.95
CA GLY A 53 -6.52 -12.46 -9.00
C GLY A 53 -5.06 -12.14 -8.66
N ASN A 54 -4.75 -11.84 -7.40
CA ASN A 54 -3.38 -11.50 -6.97
C ASN A 54 -2.46 -12.71 -7.11
N PHE A 55 -2.94 -13.90 -6.72
CA PHE A 55 -2.17 -15.14 -6.86
C PHE A 55 -1.90 -15.50 -8.33
N LEU A 56 -2.88 -15.30 -9.21
CA LEU A 56 -2.70 -15.50 -10.65
C LEU A 56 -1.66 -14.54 -11.22
N MET A 57 -1.76 -13.25 -10.91
CA MET A 57 -0.80 -12.25 -11.39
C MET A 57 0.61 -12.47 -10.84
N ILE A 58 0.73 -12.88 -9.57
CA ILE A 58 2.02 -13.29 -8.99
C ILE A 58 2.60 -14.48 -9.76
N GLY A 59 1.77 -15.47 -10.11
CA GLY A 59 2.17 -16.59 -10.96
C GLY A 59 2.70 -16.15 -12.33
N VAL A 60 2.03 -15.18 -12.97
CA VAL A 60 2.48 -14.59 -14.25
C VAL A 60 3.80 -13.84 -14.08
N GLY A 61 3.96 -13.07 -13.00
CA GLY A 61 5.20 -12.34 -12.70
C GLY A 61 6.39 -13.29 -12.52
N LEU A 62 6.20 -14.38 -11.77
CA LEU A 62 7.21 -15.43 -11.60
C LEU A 62 7.51 -16.15 -12.93
N PHE A 63 6.50 -16.37 -13.76
CA PHE A 63 6.68 -16.97 -15.08
C PHE A 63 7.57 -16.11 -15.99
N PHE A 64 7.40 -14.78 -16.00
CA PHE A 64 8.26 -13.89 -16.77
C PHE A 64 9.69 -13.81 -16.24
N ILE A 65 9.89 -13.82 -14.91
CA ILE A 65 11.23 -13.91 -14.32
C ILE A 65 11.89 -15.24 -14.69
N TRP A 66 11.15 -16.34 -14.62
CA TRP A 66 11.63 -17.66 -15.01
C TRP A 66 12.05 -17.70 -16.48
N LEU A 67 11.24 -17.12 -17.38
CA LEU A 67 11.53 -17.04 -18.80
C LEU A 67 12.82 -16.23 -19.07
N ALA A 68 12.98 -15.10 -18.38
CA ALA A 68 14.15 -14.24 -18.49
C ALA A 68 15.45 -14.94 -18.06
N ILE A 69 15.42 -15.65 -16.94
CA ILE A 69 16.61 -16.31 -16.38
C ILE A 69 16.94 -17.61 -17.13
N ARG A 70 15.92 -18.44 -17.40
CA ARG A 70 16.14 -19.79 -17.96
C ARG A 70 16.43 -19.77 -19.46
N PHE A 71 15.79 -18.87 -20.19
CA PHE A 71 15.86 -18.81 -21.65
C PHE A 71 16.59 -17.56 -22.17
N GLY A 72 16.96 -16.60 -21.30
CA GLY A 72 17.72 -15.43 -21.70
C GLY A 72 16.95 -14.44 -22.58
N TYR A 73 15.63 -14.52 -22.61
CA TYR A 73 14.81 -13.54 -23.34
C TYR A 73 14.84 -12.20 -22.60
N GLU A 74 15.44 -11.20 -23.24
CA GLU A 74 15.54 -9.80 -22.79
C GLU A 74 15.59 -9.63 -21.26
N PRO A 75 16.61 -10.17 -20.57
CA PRO A 75 16.65 -10.21 -19.12
C PRO A 75 16.64 -8.82 -18.49
N LEU A 76 17.17 -7.81 -19.20
CA LEU A 76 17.14 -6.42 -18.76
C LEU A 76 15.73 -5.82 -18.69
N LEU A 77 14.76 -6.34 -19.46
CA LEU A 77 13.39 -5.81 -19.50
C LEU A 77 12.40 -6.74 -18.79
N LEU A 78 12.46 -8.06 -19.04
CA LEU A 78 11.51 -9.00 -18.44
C LEU A 78 11.66 -9.11 -16.92
N VAL A 79 12.88 -9.01 -16.38
CA VAL A 79 13.10 -9.11 -14.92
C VAL A 79 12.47 -7.91 -14.19
N PRO A 80 12.73 -6.65 -14.58
CA PRO A 80 12.01 -5.50 -13.99
C PRO A 80 10.50 -5.57 -14.17
N ILE A 81 9.99 -6.03 -15.32
CA ILE A 81 8.54 -6.18 -15.55
C ILE A 81 7.94 -7.22 -14.59
N GLY A 82 8.56 -8.40 -14.49
CA GLY A 82 8.12 -9.45 -13.56
C GLY A 82 8.14 -8.98 -12.11
N LEU A 83 9.20 -8.28 -11.70
CA LEU A 83 9.30 -7.68 -10.37
C LEU A 83 8.21 -6.62 -10.13
N GLY A 84 7.90 -5.79 -11.13
CA GLY A 84 6.80 -4.82 -11.06
C GLY A 84 5.43 -5.48 -10.88
N ILE A 85 5.17 -6.58 -11.59
CA ILE A 85 3.94 -7.38 -11.44
C ILE A 85 3.84 -7.97 -10.03
N LEU A 86 4.94 -8.51 -9.50
CA LEU A 86 4.99 -9.04 -8.13
C LEU A 86 4.69 -7.94 -7.11
N LEU A 87 5.42 -6.82 -7.16
CA LEU A 87 5.27 -5.70 -6.22
C LEU A 87 3.87 -5.07 -6.29
N GLY A 88 3.29 -4.97 -7.50
CA GLY A 88 1.98 -4.38 -7.67
C GLY A 88 0.80 -5.27 -7.27
N ASN A 89 1.02 -6.59 -7.18
CA ASN A 89 -0.01 -7.55 -6.77
C ASN A 89 0.21 -8.09 -5.34
N ILE A 90 1.14 -7.53 -4.57
CA ILE A 90 1.26 -7.89 -3.15
C ILE A 90 -0.07 -7.53 -2.48
N PRO A 91 -0.75 -8.50 -1.85
CA PRO A 91 -1.96 -8.21 -1.13
C PRO A 91 -1.55 -7.50 0.17
N PHE A 92 -1.84 -6.21 0.28
CA PHE A 92 -1.69 -5.44 1.52
C PHE A 92 -2.89 -4.50 1.63
N ARG A 93 -3.21 -4.07 2.86
CA ARG A 93 -4.24 -3.05 3.05
C ARG A 93 -3.68 -1.71 2.57
N GLN A 94 -4.22 -1.22 1.47
CA GLN A 94 -3.88 0.10 0.92
C GLN A 94 -4.26 1.24 1.89
N ASP A 95 -5.25 1.01 2.74
CA ASP A 95 -5.72 1.95 3.76
C ASP A 95 -4.85 2.00 5.03
N ALA A 96 -3.78 1.20 5.11
CA ALA A 96 -2.88 1.16 6.26
C ALA A 96 -1.89 2.35 6.31
N GLY A 97 -1.89 3.24 5.31
CA GLY A 97 -1.04 4.43 5.27
C GLY A 97 0.46 4.13 5.25
N LEU A 98 0.84 2.94 4.78
CA LEU A 98 2.21 2.44 4.83
C LEU A 98 3.11 3.10 3.76
N GLN A 99 2.55 3.91 2.85
CA GLN A 99 3.26 4.53 1.73
C GLN A 99 3.95 3.51 0.81
N ILE A 100 3.43 2.29 0.77
CA ILE A 100 3.92 1.19 -0.07
C ILE A 100 3.01 1.01 -1.31
N GLY A 101 1.82 1.62 -1.30
CA GLY A 101 0.86 1.51 -2.39
C GLY A 101 1.30 2.19 -3.69
N ILE A 102 1.11 1.52 -4.83
CA ILE A 102 1.25 2.15 -6.17
C ILE A 102 0.35 3.39 -6.30
N TYR A 103 -0.82 3.34 -5.66
CA TYR A 103 -1.83 4.40 -5.72
C TYR A 103 -1.74 5.39 -4.56
N GLU A 104 -0.79 5.20 -3.64
CA GLU A 104 -0.63 6.06 -2.47
C GLU A 104 0.32 7.23 -2.81
N PRO A 105 -0.14 8.50 -2.73
CA PRO A 105 0.71 9.64 -3.03
C PRO A 105 1.93 9.70 -2.10
N GLY A 106 3.12 9.79 -2.67
CA GLY A 106 4.38 9.81 -1.91
C GLY A 106 5.06 8.44 -1.75
N SER A 107 4.42 7.35 -2.19
CA SER A 107 5.08 6.05 -2.26
C SER A 107 6.16 6.01 -3.34
N VAL A 108 7.27 5.30 -3.07
CA VAL A 108 8.28 4.98 -4.09
C VAL A 108 7.65 4.32 -5.32
N LEU A 109 6.70 3.39 -5.12
CA LEU A 109 6.02 2.71 -6.22
C LEU A 109 5.11 3.65 -7.02
N ASN A 110 4.53 4.67 -6.37
CA ASN A 110 3.74 5.70 -7.05
C ASN A 110 4.62 6.55 -7.99
N TYR A 111 5.83 6.92 -7.56
CA TYR A 111 6.78 7.64 -8.41
C TYR A 111 7.24 6.81 -9.61
N LEU A 112 7.45 5.51 -9.44
CA LEU A 112 7.75 4.60 -10.55
C LEU A 112 6.56 4.48 -11.52
N TYR A 113 5.34 4.37 -11.01
CA TYR A 113 4.14 4.33 -11.84
C TYR A 113 3.88 5.64 -12.60
N PHE A 114 4.22 6.79 -12.00
CA PHE A 114 4.19 8.09 -12.67
C PHE A 114 5.06 8.12 -13.93
N GLY A 115 6.27 7.57 -13.88
CA GLY A 115 7.17 7.53 -15.04
C GLY A 115 6.61 6.72 -16.21
N VAL A 116 5.85 5.66 -15.94
CA VAL A 116 5.15 4.87 -16.96
C VAL A 116 3.92 5.62 -17.49
N THR A 117 3.05 6.11 -16.61
CA THR A 117 1.79 6.77 -17.00
C THR A 117 1.99 8.08 -17.74
N LYS A 118 3.06 8.83 -17.44
CA LYS A 118 3.45 10.04 -18.17
C LYS A 118 4.31 9.76 -19.41
N GLY A 119 4.64 8.50 -19.68
CA GLY A 119 5.44 8.12 -20.84
C GLY A 119 6.86 8.69 -20.80
N ILE A 120 7.43 8.90 -19.61
CA ILE A 120 8.80 9.42 -19.44
C ILE A 120 9.83 8.32 -19.72
N TYR A 121 9.54 7.07 -19.34
CA TYR A 121 10.49 5.96 -19.53
C TYR A 121 10.75 5.58 -20.98
N PRO A 122 9.77 5.50 -21.91
CA PRO A 122 10.06 5.09 -23.28
C PRO A 122 11.07 6.00 -24.01
N PRO A 123 10.97 7.35 -23.98
CA PRO A 123 12.00 8.22 -24.57
C PRO A 123 13.37 8.09 -23.90
N LEU A 124 13.43 7.91 -22.58
CA LEU A 124 14.70 7.75 -21.85
C LEU A 124 15.41 6.44 -22.20
N ILE A 125 14.67 5.34 -22.35
CA ILE A 125 15.23 4.05 -22.77
C ILE A 125 15.78 4.17 -24.20
N PHE A 126 15.05 4.81 -25.12
CA PHE A 126 15.53 5.02 -26.49
C PHE A 126 16.75 5.93 -26.57
N LEU A 127 16.83 6.97 -25.72
CA LEU A 127 18.04 7.78 -25.59
C LEU A 127 19.25 6.94 -25.15
N GLY A 128 19.06 6.03 -24.18
CA GLY A 128 20.12 5.15 -23.70
C GLY A 128 20.57 4.07 -24.69
N ILE A 129 19.71 3.67 -25.62
CA ILE A 129 20.04 2.70 -26.69
C ILE A 129 20.69 3.41 -27.91
N GLY A 130 20.35 4.69 -28.14
CA GLY A 130 20.84 5.46 -29.28
C GLY A 130 22.08 6.32 -29.03
N ALA A 131 22.63 6.31 -27.81
CA ALA A 131 23.86 7.01 -27.42
C ALA A 131 25.06 6.05 -27.40
#